data_AF-A0A967NYA3-F1
#
_entry.id   AF-A0A967NYA3-F1
#
_cell.length_a   1.000
_cell.length_b   1.000
_cell.length_c   1.000
_cell.angle_alpha   90.00
_cell.angle_beta   90.00
_cell.angle_gamma   90.00
#
_symmetry.space_group_name_H-M   'P 1'
#
loop_
_entity.id
_entity.type
_entity.pdbx_description
1 polymer ?
#
loop_
_entity_poly.entity_id
_entity_poly.type
_entity_poly.pdbx_seq_one_letter_code
_entity_poly.pdbx_strand_id
1 'polypeptide(L)'
;MNTGFAASTTSEFLTATGHDAVDYRDGIGFAVQVTTLAQPNQRDVQFVPVDVEPAGTTGLPDNFDLTTGYQDALEAAEALDVYNIVPLDRSSAIDSAVQSHVTTMSTEIENAWRRGYFVEPVPLGSTESESGEIAPGRVTGGVAGAATDGNAVIRDSNVNFVTGAGVVEGTQVVVTFPDEFAGTHTALGTTTDNDLILDLEGTDTVWDLTKEFTVAAEPVALNTTATDTHVLSAGDGTIDADTFVHVEAGDYLEVTESSTIYRLKVLSVNAAGDQITATDEVPGTLDFGTGNTNNATNVSVIRTWGPSNLPPVEYHIDPLTKSQQVTEISNNQTLSDRRFTVTLDYAPTIEINGTDTVLDPSLVLAAIAAKRSGLRAFDETTNLTLGGGIESATYAFAYFKKSQLNTLSNAGLTLIKQKTATSEPYIRDHITSDTTSLVVQEELVTANGDWMSKTLSNTYVAGPGQQLPILTRRLIGIRTIQIDAILRSWVDEGRLIDYTIEDVSQNTL
;
A
#
# COMPACT_ATOMS: atom_id res chain seq x y z
N MET A 1 -8.17 -32.26 -9.32
CA MET A 1 -7.56 -32.33 -10.67
C MET A 1 -7.56 -30.91 -11.19
N ASN A 2 -6.44 -30.18 -11.05
CA ASN A 2 -6.32 -28.83 -11.61
C ASN A 2 -6.07 -28.97 -13.11
N THR A 3 -7.14 -28.85 -13.90
CA THR A 3 -7.02 -28.66 -15.35
C THR A 3 -6.52 -27.24 -15.56
N GLY A 4 -5.24 -27.09 -15.91
CA GLY A 4 -4.67 -25.80 -16.29
C GLY A 4 -5.55 -25.12 -17.34
N PHE A 5 -5.86 -23.85 -17.12
CA PHE A 5 -6.68 -23.04 -18.01
C PHE A 5 -5.76 -22.09 -18.79
N ALA A 6 -5.91 -22.06 -20.11
CA ALA A 6 -5.18 -21.16 -20.99
C ALA A 6 -6.15 -20.13 -21.58
N ALA A 7 -6.23 -18.95 -20.98
CA ALA A 7 -6.86 -17.79 -21.62
C ALA A 7 -5.83 -17.03 -22.44
N SER A 8 -6.19 -16.68 -23.67
CA SER A 8 -5.38 -15.81 -24.53
C SER A 8 -5.79 -14.33 -24.40
N THR A 9 -6.93 -14.06 -23.76
CA THR A 9 -7.45 -12.72 -23.49
C THR A 9 -8.08 -12.64 -22.10
N THR A 10 -8.12 -11.44 -21.52
CA THR A 10 -8.80 -11.17 -20.23
C THR A 10 -10.31 -11.47 -20.31
N SER A 11 -10.93 -11.28 -21.47
CA SER A 11 -12.34 -11.63 -21.69
C SER A 11 -12.58 -13.14 -21.69
N GLU A 12 -11.69 -13.93 -22.30
CA GLU A 12 -11.71 -15.40 -22.18
C GLU A 12 -11.48 -15.86 -20.75
N PHE A 13 -10.64 -15.15 -20.00
CA PHE A 13 -10.39 -15.40 -18.58
C PHE A 13 -11.66 -15.18 -17.74
N LEU A 14 -12.26 -14.00 -17.81
CA LEU A 14 -13.49 -13.65 -17.08
C LEU A 14 -14.63 -14.62 -17.42
N THR A 15 -14.83 -14.92 -18.71
CA THR A 15 -15.86 -15.85 -19.17
C THR A 15 -15.64 -17.27 -18.64
N ALA A 16 -14.39 -17.73 -18.53
CA ALA A 16 -14.09 -19.09 -18.08
C ALA A 16 -14.10 -19.26 -16.56
N THR A 17 -13.84 -18.18 -15.82
CA THR A 17 -14.00 -18.15 -14.36
C THR A 17 -15.45 -17.90 -13.94
N GLY A 18 -16.36 -17.63 -14.89
CA GLY A 18 -17.79 -17.42 -14.62
C GLY A 18 -18.12 -16.01 -14.14
N HIS A 19 -17.23 -15.03 -14.40
CA HIS A 19 -17.44 -13.64 -14.04
C HIS A 19 -17.75 -12.81 -15.28
N ASP A 20 -18.79 -11.99 -15.18
CA ASP A 20 -19.24 -11.11 -16.27
C ASP A 20 -18.53 -9.75 -16.24
N ALA A 21 -17.80 -9.47 -15.16
CA ALA A 21 -17.00 -8.27 -14.91
C ALA A 21 -15.90 -8.58 -13.87
N VAL A 22 -14.88 -7.71 -13.76
CA VAL A 22 -13.91 -7.76 -12.66
C VAL A 22 -14.59 -7.22 -11.41
N ASP A 23 -15.19 -8.07 -10.57
CA ASP A 23 -15.68 -7.69 -9.25
C ASP A 23 -14.62 -8.00 -8.19
N TYR A 24 -14.02 -6.96 -7.62
CA TYR A 24 -12.96 -7.07 -6.61
C TYR A 24 -13.44 -7.68 -5.28
N ARG A 25 -14.76 -7.81 -5.08
CA ARG A 25 -15.34 -8.49 -3.91
C ARG A 25 -15.43 -10.01 -4.05
N ASP A 26 -15.11 -10.56 -5.23
CA ASP A 26 -15.23 -12.00 -5.51
C ASP A 26 -13.93 -12.81 -5.26
N GLY A 27 -12.98 -12.30 -4.47
CA GLY A 27 -11.88 -13.13 -3.95
C GLY A 27 -10.87 -13.64 -5.00
N ILE A 28 -10.85 -13.11 -6.22
CA ILE A 28 -9.80 -13.39 -7.22
C ILE A 28 -8.52 -12.64 -6.83
N GLY A 29 -7.89 -13.08 -5.75
CA GLY A 29 -6.76 -12.41 -5.10
C GLY A 29 -5.38 -12.88 -5.57
N PHE A 30 -5.24 -13.80 -6.54
CA PHE A 30 -3.93 -14.40 -6.78
C PHE A 30 -3.69 -14.83 -8.23
N ALA A 31 -2.76 -14.13 -8.88
CA ALA A 31 -2.20 -14.55 -10.16
C ALA A 31 -0.83 -15.19 -9.92
N VAL A 32 -0.79 -16.51 -9.72
CA VAL A 32 0.45 -17.26 -9.87
C VAL A 32 0.66 -17.59 -11.33
N GLN A 33 1.88 -17.41 -11.83
CA GLN A 33 2.23 -17.92 -13.13
C GLN A 33 3.21 -19.08 -12.98
N VAL A 34 2.71 -20.29 -13.17
CA VAL A 34 3.51 -21.51 -13.27
C VAL A 34 4.18 -21.51 -14.63
N THR A 35 5.40 -20.98 -14.68
CA THR A 35 6.26 -21.21 -15.84
C THR A 35 7.21 -22.32 -15.46
N THR A 36 6.88 -23.54 -15.90
CA THR A 36 7.85 -24.62 -15.93
C THR A 36 8.99 -24.20 -16.86
N LEU A 37 10.06 -23.69 -16.26
CA LEU A 37 11.31 -23.23 -16.91
C LEU A 37 11.96 -24.30 -17.81
N ALA A 38 11.43 -25.53 -17.82
CA ALA A 38 11.96 -26.67 -18.53
C ALA A 38 11.49 -26.81 -19.98
N GLN A 39 10.34 -26.28 -20.43
CA GLN A 39 9.91 -26.44 -21.84
C GLN A 39 9.13 -25.22 -22.39
N PRO A 40 9.53 -24.63 -23.54
CA PRO A 40 8.80 -23.53 -24.19
C PRO A 40 7.38 -23.88 -24.70
N ASN A 41 6.91 -25.09 -24.42
CA ASN A 41 5.72 -25.73 -24.98
C ASN A 41 4.59 -25.91 -23.95
N GLN A 42 4.87 -25.82 -22.65
CA GLN A 42 3.85 -25.86 -21.59
C GLN A 42 3.72 -24.45 -21.03
N ARG A 43 2.66 -23.75 -21.46
CA ARG A 43 2.38 -22.35 -21.13
C ARG A 43 1.12 -22.30 -20.30
N ASP A 44 1.23 -22.60 -19.01
CA ASP A 44 0.06 -22.58 -18.12
C ASP A 44 0.19 -21.39 -17.17
N VAL A 45 -0.52 -20.30 -17.49
CA VAL A 45 -0.81 -19.29 -16.46
C VAL A 45 -1.78 -19.94 -15.49
N GLN A 46 -1.32 -20.26 -14.28
CA GLN A 46 -2.14 -20.93 -13.27
C GLN A 46 -2.57 -19.91 -12.23
N PHE A 47 -3.71 -19.27 -12.47
CA PHE A 47 -4.43 -18.60 -11.39
C PHE A 47 -4.75 -19.67 -10.33
N VAL A 48 -4.14 -19.54 -9.16
CA VAL A 48 -4.54 -20.33 -8.00
C VAL A 48 -5.59 -19.47 -7.33
N PRO A 49 -6.89 -19.74 -7.55
CA PRO A 49 -7.91 -18.99 -6.85
C PRO A 49 -7.69 -19.17 -5.35
N VAL A 50 -7.68 -18.06 -4.62
CA VAL A 50 -7.64 -18.07 -3.15
C VAL A 50 -8.96 -18.63 -2.60
N ASP A 51 -10.00 -18.68 -3.44
CA ASP A 51 -11.24 -19.38 -3.18
C ASP A 51 -11.27 -20.75 -3.84
N VAL A 52 -11.24 -21.79 -3.00
CA VAL A 52 -12.14 -22.90 -3.27
C VAL A 52 -13.43 -22.58 -2.51
N GLU A 53 -14.36 -21.85 -3.13
CA GLU A 53 -15.73 -21.84 -2.63
C GLU A 53 -16.17 -23.33 -2.59
N PRO A 54 -16.44 -23.92 -1.41
CA PRO A 54 -16.97 -25.28 -1.38
C PRO A 54 -18.30 -25.25 -2.13
N ALA A 55 -18.40 -26.04 -3.20
CA ALA A 55 -19.54 -26.02 -4.11
C ALA A 55 -20.89 -25.91 -3.38
N GLY A 56 -21.54 -24.75 -3.49
CA GLY A 56 -22.89 -24.51 -2.96
C GLY A 56 -23.07 -23.36 -1.96
N THR A 57 -22.04 -22.58 -1.64
CA THR A 57 -22.18 -21.37 -0.81
C THR A 57 -21.91 -20.13 -1.64
N THR A 58 -22.94 -19.50 -2.20
CA THR A 58 -22.78 -18.15 -2.77
C THR A 58 -22.49 -17.17 -1.65
N GLY A 59 -21.26 -16.66 -1.61
CA GLY A 59 -20.82 -15.61 -0.70
C GLY A 59 -19.61 -16.05 0.12
N LEU A 60 -18.50 -15.33 -0.06
CA LEU A 60 -17.40 -15.33 0.89
C LEU A 60 -17.97 -15.18 2.31
N PRO A 61 -17.58 -16.03 3.28
CA PRO A 61 -17.96 -15.78 4.65
C PRO A 61 -17.46 -14.39 5.04
N ASP A 62 -18.29 -13.58 5.70
CA ASP A 62 -18.03 -12.17 6.08
C ASP A 62 -16.74 -11.95 6.91
N ASN A 63 -15.98 -13.00 7.21
CA ASN A 63 -14.74 -13.01 8.00
C ASN A 63 -13.57 -13.73 7.32
N PHE A 64 -13.51 -13.81 5.99
CA PHE A 64 -12.33 -14.39 5.34
C PHE A 64 -11.12 -13.46 5.52
N ASP A 65 -10.11 -13.92 6.27
CA ASP A 65 -8.84 -13.22 6.39
C ASP A 65 -8.05 -13.38 5.10
N LEU A 66 -7.99 -12.30 4.32
CA LEU A 66 -7.26 -12.22 3.06
C LEU A 66 -5.80 -12.70 3.22
N THR A 67 -5.18 -12.44 4.37
CA THR A 67 -3.81 -12.86 4.69
C THR A 67 -3.67 -14.39 4.71
N THR A 68 -4.63 -15.08 5.32
CA THR A 68 -4.67 -16.54 5.39
C THR A 68 -4.79 -17.14 3.98
N GLY A 69 -5.66 -16.57 3.15
CA GLY A 69 -5.82 -17.02 1.76
C GLY A 69 -4.54 -16.90 0.92
N TYR A 70 -3.78 -15.81 1.10
CA TYR A 70 -2.48 -15.65 0.44
C TYR A 70 -1.43 -16.65 0.95
N GLN A 71 -1.45 -16.99 2.23
CA GLN A 71 -0.55 -18.02 2.78
C GLN A 71 -0.85 -19.38 2.17
N ASP A 72 -2.11 -19.80 2.13
CA ASP A 72 -2.54 -21.05 1.50
C ASP A 72 -2.11 -21.11 0.01
N ALA A 73 -2.23 -19.99 -0.69
CA ALA A 73 -1.82 -19.89 -2.10
C ALA A 73 -0.30 -19.98 -2.29
N LEU A 74 0.49 -19.39 -1.38
CA LEU A 74 1.95 -19.50 -1.38
C LEU A 74 2.42 -20.92 -1.05
N GLU A 75 1.77 -21.59 -0.08
CA GLU A 75 2.00 -23.01 0.24
C GLU A 75 1.65 -23.90 -0.96
N ALA A 76 0.51 -23.68 -1.61
CA ALA A 76 0.14 -24.40 -2.82
C ALA A 76 1.17 -24.17 -3.95
N ALA A 77 1.71 -22.96 -4.05
CA ALA A 77 2.76 -22.64 -5.00
C ALA A 77 4.07 -23.39 -4.69
N GLU A 78 4.34 -23.85 -3.46
CA GLU A 78 5.50 -24.72 -3.13
C GLU A 78 5.44 -26.08 -3.81
N ALA A 79 4.24 -26.63 -3.96
CA ALA A 79 4.02 -27.89 -4.66
C ALA A 79 4.17 -27.77 -6.19
N LEU A 80 4.30 -26.54 -6.71
CA LEU A 80 4.35 -26.22 -8.13
C LEU A 80 5.70 -25.58 -8.51
N ASP A 81 6.08 -25.74 -9.77
CA ASP A 81 7.28 -25.09 -10.31
C ASP A 81 6.98 -23.64 -10.72
N VAL A 82 6.75 -22.78 -9.73
CA VAL A 82 6.42 -21.35 -9.95
C VAL A 82 7.69 -20.52 -10.06
N TYR A 83 7.76 -19.70 -11.12
CA TYR A 83 8.86 -18.76 -11.31
C TYR A 83 8.46 -17.32 -10.99
N ASN A 84 7.31 -16.85 -11.46
CA ASN A 84 6.86 -15.47 -11.25
C ASN A 84 5.60 -15.45 -10.37
N ILE A 85 5.61 -14.60 -9.34
CA ILE A 85 4.49 -14.37 -8.41
C ILE A 85 4.11 -12.89 -8.47
N VAL A 86 2.82 -12.61 -8.69
CA VAL A 86 2.26 -11.27 -8.70
C VAL A 86 1.12 -11.21 -7.68
N PRO A 87 1.27 -10.50 -6.55
CA PRO A 87 0.13 -10.20 -5.69
C PRO A 87 -0.81 -9.24 -6.42
N LEU A 88 -2.12 -9.47 -6.27
CA LEU A 88 -3.15 -8.58 -6.82
C LEU A 88 -3.70 -7.59 -5.78
N ASP A 89 -3.29 -7.75 -4.52
CA ASP A 89 -3.58 -6.86 -3.41
C ASP A 89 -2.29 -6.17 -2.97
N ARG A 90 -2.39 -4.88 -2.62
CA ARG A 90 -1.24 -4.02 -2.30
C ARG A 90 -1.06 -3.79 -0.81
N SER A 91 -1.67 -4.61 0.04
CA SER A 91 -1.47 -4.52 1.47
C SER A 91 -0.03 -4.91 1.81
N SER A 92 0.57 -4.13 2.72
CA SER A 92 1.95 -4.35 3.17
C SER A 92 2.15 -5.73 3.81
N ALA A 93 1.09 -6.31 4.39
CA ALA A 93 1.11 -7.66 4.94
C ALA A 93 1.28 -8.72 3.83
N ILE A 94 0.56 -8.58 2.73
CA ILE A 94 0.65 -9.48 1.57
C ILE A 94 1.99 -9.30 0.87
N ASP A 95 2.44 -8.07 0.65
CA ASP A 95 3.76 -7.82 0.05
C ASP A 95 4.88 -8.43 0.88
N SER A 96 4.83 -8.26 2.20
CA SER A 96 5.80 -8.86 3.13
C SER A 96 5.79 -10.39 3.07
N ALA A 97 4.60 -11.00 2.99
CA ALA A 97 4.47 -12.46 2.87
C ALA A 97 5.07 -12.97 1.55
N VAL A 98 4.77 -12.33 0.42
CA VAL A 98 5.32 -12.69 -0.89
C VAL A 98 6.83 -12.48 -0.93
N GLN A 99 7.35 -11.39 -0.37
CA GLN A 99 8.80 -11.15 -0.30
C GLN A 99 9.51 -12.22 0.51
N SER A 100 8.98 -12.58 1.69
CA SER A 100 9.53 -13.64 2.54
C SER A 100 9.54 -14.98 1.82
N HIS A 101 8.45 -15.29 1.13
CA HIS A 101 8.30 -16.52 0.34
C HIS A 101 9.31 -16.60 -0.80
N VAL A 102 9.38 -15.55 -1.62
CA VAL A 102 10.30 -15.48 -2.75
C VAL A 102 11.74 -15.61 -2.28
N THR A 103 12.11 -14.94 -1.19
CA THR A 103 13.47 -14.99 -0.63
C THR A 103 13.82 -16.41 -0.15
N THR A 104 12.91 -17.05 0.60
CA THR A 104 13.10 -18.41 1.14
C THR A 104 13.24 -19.45 0.02
N MET A 105 12.36 -19.39 -0.97
CA MET A 105 12.32 -20.33 -2.09
C MET A 105 13.40 -20.08 -3.15
N SER A 106 14.10 -18.94 -3.08
CA SER A 106 15.18 -18.58 -4.01
C SER A 106 16.58 -18.82 -3.45
N THR A 107 16.69 -19.62 -2.39
CA THR A 107 17.97 -20.09 -1.88
C THR A 107 18.54 -21.20 -2.76
N GLU A 108 19.84 -21.46 -2.64
CA GLU A 108 20.50 -22.59 -3.33
C GLU A 108 19.93 -23.96 -2.92
N ILE A 109 19.40 -24.05 -1.69
CA ILE A 109 18.80 -25.28 -1.14
C ILE A 109 17.46 -25.55 -1.80
N GLU A 110 16.58 -24.55 -1.84
CA GLU A 110 15.25 -24.68 -2.44
C GLU A 110 15.31 -24.69 -3.97
N ASN A 111 16.23 -23.92 -4.58
CA ASN A 111 16.51 -23.91 -6.01
C ASN A 111 15.26 -23.66 -6.90
N ALA A 112 14.21 -23.03 -6.34
CA ALA A 112 13.02 -22.67 -7.11
C ALA A 112 13.24 -21.37 -7.90
N TRP A 113 14.10 -20.48 -7.39
CA TRP A 113 14.51 -19.21 -8.00
C TRP A 113 13.32 -18.29 -8.31
N ARG A 114 12.38 -18.16 -7.37
CA ARG A 114 11.16 -17.38 -7.56
C ARG A 114 11.45 -15.90 -7.75
N ARG A 115 10.50 -15.20 -8.35
CA ARG A 115 10.52 -13.75 -8.56
C ARG A 115 9.20 -13.13 -8.13
N GLY A 116 9.29 -12.05 -7.37
CA GLY A 116 8.14 -11.24 -6.96
C GLY A 116 8.02 -9.99 -7.82
N TYR A 117 6.79 -9.58 -8.11
CA TYR A 117 6.48 -8.37 -8.87
C TYR A 117 5.64 -7.45 -7.99
N PHE A 118 6.06 -6.19 -7.81
CA PHE A 118 5.37 -5.23 -6.94
C PHE A 118 5.08 -3.91 -7.64
N VAL A 119 4.06 -3.21 -7.17
CA VAL A 119 3.67 -1.89 -7.68
C VAL A 119 4.10 -0.84 -6.68
N GLU A 120 4.82 0.18 -7.17
CA GLU A 120 5.10 1.41 -6.43
C GLU A 120 4.02 2.45 -6.78
N PRO A 121 3.24 2.94 -5.80
CA PRO A 121 2.23 3.96 -6.05
C PRO A 121 2.88 5.23 -6.60
N VAL A 122 2.26 5.81 -7.63
CA VAL A 122 2.63 7.16 -8.09
C VAL A 122 1.92 8.15 -7.18
N PRO A 123 2.64 9.01 -6.42
CA PRO A 123 2.00 10.05 -5.62
C PRO A 123 1.14 10.90 -6.55
N LEU A 124 -0.18 10.80 -6.38
CA LEU A 124 -1.11 11.56 -7.18
C LEU A 124 -0.84 13.04 -6.89
N GLY A 125 -0.59 13.78 -7.97
CA GLY A 125 -0.62 15.23 -7.84
C GLY A 125 -2.08 15.60 -7.61
N SER A 126 -2.38 16.08 -6.39
CA SER A 126 -3.67 16.56 -5.90
C SER A 126 -4.79 15.51 -5.86
N THR A 127 -5.21 15.15 -4.65
CA THR A 127 -6.59 14.70 -4.41
C THR A 127 -7.50 15.91 -4.50
N GLU A 128 -8.15 16.11 -5.66
CA GLU A 128 -9.40 16.86 -5.69
C GLU A 128 -10.51 15.88 -5.30
N SER A 129 -11.20 16.14 -4.18
CA SER A 129 -12.35 15.33 -3.77
C SER A 129 -13.47 15.43 -4.82
N GLU A 130 -13.89 14.31 -5.40
CA GLU A 130 -14.97 14.25 -6.40
C GLU A 130 -16.38 14.44 -5.82
N SER A 131 -16.52 14.63 -4.50
CA SER A 131 -17.77 15.15 -3.94
C SER A 131 -17.87 16.64 -4.22
N GLY A 132 -18.34 16.99 -5.42
CA GLY A 132 -18.50 18.34 -5.94
C GLY A 132 -18.95 19.40 -4.92
N GLU A 133 -17.96 20.07 -4.37
CA GLU A 133 -17.89 21.44 -3.87
C GLU A 133 -16.40 21.61 -3.51
N ILE A 134 -15.84 22.81 -3.60
CA ILE A 134 -14.75 23.19 -2.68
C ILE A 134 -15.45 23.23 -1.31
N ALA A 135 -15.79 22.08 -0.78
CA ALA A 135 -16.27 21.93 0.57
C ALA A 135 -14.98 21.97 1.37
N PRO A 136 -14.70 23.02 2.17
CA PRO A 136 -13.72 22.93 3.23
C PRO A 136 -13.74 21.52 3.82
N GLY A 137 -12.59 20.84 3.78
CA GLY A 137 -12.40 19.65 4.60
C GLY A 137 -12.77 20.05 6.02
N ARG A 138 -13.85 19.46 6.55
CA ARG A 138 -14.27 19.76 7.91
C ARG A 138 -13.29 19.02 8.83
N VAL A 139 -12.23 19.74 9.21
CA VAL A 139 -11.35 19.40 10.32
C VAL A 139 -12.23 19.17 11.55
N THR A 140 -12.55 17.91 11.82
CA THR A 140 -13.35 17.49 12.99
C THR A 140 -12.35 16.98 14.03
N GLY A 141 -11.46 17.88 14.45
CA GLY A 141 -10.38 17.59 15.36
C GLY A 141 -9.46 18.81 15.42
N GLY A 142 -9.45 19.50 16.55
CA GLY A 142 -8.61 20.69 16.71
C GLY A 142 -7.14 20.41 16.38
N VAL A 143 -6.44 21.45 15.95
CA VAL A 143 -4.97 21.47 15.87
C VAL A 143 -4.45 21.31 17.29
N ALA A 144 -4.12 20.08 17.68
CA ALA A 144 -3.60 19.79 19.01
C ALA A 144 -2.08 19.91 19.00
N GLY A 145 -1.57 20.90 19.71
CA GLY A 145 -0.15 21.17 19.74
C GLY A 145 0.28 22.09 20.89
N ALA A 146 0.27 21.56 22.11
CA ALA A 146 1.35 21.88 23.03
C ALA A 146 2.64 21.21 22.50
N ALA A 147 3.29 21.81 21.50
CA ALA A 147 4.60 21.41 21.00
C ALA A 147 5.57 22.57 21.24
N THR A 148 6.65 22.30 21.95
CA THR A 148 7.68 23.26 22.36
C THR A 148 8.45 23.92 21.20
N ASP A 149 8.12 23.62 19.93
CA ASP A 149 8.94 23.96 18.76
C ASP A 149 8.17 24.55 17.55
N GLY A 150 6.95 25.08 17.71
CA GLY A 150 6.33 25.94 16.69
C GLY A 150 5.64 25.24 15.49
N ASN A 151 5.47 23.92 15.50
CA ASN A 151 4.78 23.18 14.44
C ASN A 151 3.26 23.15 14.65
N ALA A 152 2.48 23.10 13.56
CA ALA A 152 1.03 22.87 13.61
C ALA A 152 0.66 21.50 13.06
N VAL A 153 -0.52 21.02 13.44
CA VAL A 153 -1.03 19.70 13.09
C VAL A 153 -2.45 19.83 12.53
N ILE A 154 -2.68 19.53 11.26
CA ILE A 154 -4.02 19.45 10.65
C ILE A 154 -4.56 18.02 10.80
N ARG A 155 -5.77 17.90 11.38
CA ARG A 155 -6.50 16.65 11.47
C ARG A 155 -7.75 16.69 10.60
N ASP A 156 -7.82 15.89 9.55
CA ASP A 156 -9.03 15.77 8.73
C ASP A 156 -9.45 14.30 8.64
N SER A 157 -10.57 13.97 9.29
CA SER A 157 -11.11 12.61 9.29
C SER A 157 -11.55 12.14 7.90
N ASN A 158 -11.72 13.04 6.95
CA ASN A 158 -12.12 12.72 5.57
C ASN A 158 -10.92 12.53 4.64
N VAL A 159 -9.71 12.89 5.07
CA VAL A 159 -8.50 12.82 4.24
C VAL A 159 -7.50 11.88 4.90
N ASN A 160 -7.15 10.80 4.19
CA ASN A 160 -5.95 10.06 4.52
C ASN A 160 -4.74 10.80 3.93
N PHE A 161 -4.03 11.60 4.72
CA PHE A 161 -2.88 12.36 4.27
C PHE A 161 -1.75 11.45 3.76
N VAL A 162 -1.58 10.27 4.35
CA VAL A 162 -0.54 9.32 3.92
C VAL A 162 -0.92 8.63 2.61
N THR A 163 -2.02 7.88 2.60
CA THR A 163 -2.36 7.00 1.48
C THR A 163 -3.28 7.64 0.44
N GLY A 164 -4.08 8.63 0.84
CA GLY A 164 -5.03 9.32 -0.04
C GLY A 164 -4.45 10.58 -0.70
N ALA A 165 -3.77 11.42 0.08
CA ALA A 165 -3.16 12.65 -0.43
C ALA A 165 -1.66 12.54 -0.73
N GLY A 166 -1.00 11.45 -0.30
CA GLY A 166 0.41 11.23 -0.57
C GLY A 166 1.31 12.32 0.03
N VAL A 167 0.91 12.87 1.18
CA VAL A 167 1.67 13.94 1.85
C VAL A 167 2.92 13.36 2.47
N VAL A 168 4.04 13.95 2.09
CA VAL A 168 5.38 13.64 2.61
C VAL A 168 6.07 14.91 3.06
N GLU A 169 7.17 14.78 3.80
CA GLU A 169 8.00 15.93 4.19
C GLU A 169 8.40 16.75 2.94
N GLY A 170 8.22 18.07 2.99
CA GLY A 170 8.46 18.98 1.86
C GLY A 170 7.21 19.29 1.01
N THR A 171 6.11 18.54 1.16
CA THR A 171 4.86 18.79 0.42
C THR A 171 4.35 20.19 0.73
N GLN A 172 3.96 20.94 -0.29
CA GLN A 172 3.42 22.28 -0.10
C GLN A 172 1.92 22.19 0.22
N VAL A 173 1.51 22.81 1.32
CA VAL A 173 0.13 22.83 1.81
C VAL A 173 -0.30 24.28 1.85
N VAL A 174 -1.26 24.63 1.01
CA VAL A 174 -1.79 25.97 0.96
C VAL A 174 -3.01 26.04 1.85
N VAL A 175 -2.85 26.67 3.00
CA VAL A 175 -3.97 27.02 3.88
C VAL A 175 -4.58 28.30 3.31
N THR A 176 -5.89 28.32 3.11
CA THR A 176 -6.62 29.47 2.56
C THR A 176 -7.51 30.14 3.59
N PHE A 177 -7.88 29.43 4.66
CA PHE A 177 -8.63 29.98 5.78
C PHE A 177 -8.23 29.30 7.09
N PRO A 178 -8.20 30.02 8.22
CA PRO A 178 -8.45 31.47 8.38
C PRO A 178 -7.34 32.35 7.81
N ASP A 179 -7.65 33.63 7.52
CA ASP A 179 -6.75 34.60 6.86
C ASP A 179 -5.41 34.74 7.61
N GLU A 180 -5.43 34.62 8.94
CA GLU A 180 -4.24 34.62 9.78
C GLU A 180 -3.30 33.44 9.55
N PHE A 181 -3.80 32.33 8.99
CA PHE A 181 -3.02 31.14 8.63
C PHE A 181 -2.89 30.97 7.11
N ALA A 182 -3.50 31.87 6.32
CA ALA A 182 -3.49 31.79 4.88
C ALA A 182 -2.06 31.92 4.34
N GLY A 183 -1.61 30.93 3.58
CA GLY A 183 -0.25 30.86 3.09
C GLY A 183 0.13 29.46 2.62
N THR A 184 1.27 29.37 1.94
CA THR A 184 1.87 28.09 1.57
C THR A 184 2.81 27.68 2.68
N HIS A 185 2.52 26.55 3.30
CA HIS A 185 3.30 25.93 4.37
C HIS A 185 3.95 24.65 3.84
N THR A 186 5.04 24.24 4.48
CA THR A 186 5.72 22.99 4.13
C THR A 186 5.29 21.91 5.11
N ALA A 187 4.79 20.78 4.61
CA ALA A 187 4.53 19.62 5.44
C ALA A 187 5.85 19.08 6.00
N LEU A 188 5.92 18.87 7.30
CA LEU A 188 7.03 18.18 7.97
C LEU A 188 6.84 16.66 8.01
N GLY A 189 5.71 16.17 7.50
CA GLY A 189 5.32 14.77 7.48
C GLY A 189 3.94 14.56 8.09
N THR A 190 3.64 13.32 8.45
CA THR A 190 2.39 12.94 9.10
C THR A 190 2.65 12.18 10.40
N THR A 191 1.72 12.26 11.35
CA THR A 191 1.74 11.40 12.55
C THR A 191 1.25 9.98 12.22
N THR A 192 1.42 9.05 13.16
CA THR A 192 0.86 7.69 13.07
C THR A 192 -0.67 7.67 13.01
N ASP A 193 -1.31 8.72 13.51
CA ASP A 193 -2.76 8.88 13.53
C ASP A 193 -3.29 9.58 12.26
N ASN A 194 -2.44 9.70 11.24
CA ASN A 194 -2.75 10.39 9.99
C ASN A 194 -3.08 11.87 10.22
N ASP A 195 -2.32 12.55 11.08
CA ASP A 195 -2.37 14.00 11.19
C ASP A 195 -1.24 14.63 10.35
N LEU A 196 -1.51 15.71 9.65
CA LEU A 196 -0.54 16.44 8.83
C LEU A 196 0.22 17.47 9.68
N ILE A 197 1.54 17.35 9.78
CA ILE A 197 2.39 18.31 10.49
C ILE A 197 2.88 19.39 9.52
N LEU A 198 2.70 20.66 9.87
CA LEU A 198 3.16 21.81 9.09
C LEU A 198 4.30 22.55 9.79
N ASP A 199 5.29 22.92 8.99
CA ASP A 199 6.31 23.91 9.33
C ASP A 199 5.72 25.31 9.21
N LEU A 200 5.80 26.07 10.30
CA LEU A 200 5.29 27.44 10.40
C LEU A 200 6.39 28.43 10.73
N GLU A 201 7.64 28.06 10.41
CA GLU A 201 8.84 28.88 10.59
C GLU A 201 8.56 30.35 10.24
N GLY A 202 8.78 31.23 11.23
CA GLY A 202 8.59 32.68 11.09
C GLY A 202 7.31 33.25 11.69
N THR A 203 6.43 32.42 12.26
CA THR A 203 5.31 32.90 13.09
C THR A 203 5.63 32.70 14.58
N ASP A 204 6.11 33.76 15.25
CA ASP A 204 6.39 33.77 16.70
C ASP A 204 5.15 33.56 17.60
N THR A 205 3.99 33.33 17.00
CA THR A 205 2.74 33.01 17.70
C THR A 205 2.74 31.54 18.06
N VAL A 206 2.71 31.19 19.36
CA VAL A 206 2.45 29.82 19.82
C VAL A 206 1.03 29.42 19.40
N TRP A 207 0.91 28.36 18.60
CA TRP A 207 -0.34 27.87 18.00
C TRP A 207 -1.09 26.97 18.99
N ASP A 208 -1.81 27.56 19.93
CA ASP A 208 -2.60 26.81 20.91
C ASP A 208 -4.09 26.81 20.54
N LEU A 209 -4.44 26.00 19.53
CA LEU A 209 -5.84 25.81 19.06
C LEU A 209 -6.62 24.80 19.93
N THR A 210 -5.94 24.08 20.82
CA THR A 210 -6.53 23.25 21.87
C THR A 210 -6.02 23.70 23.23
N LYS A 211 -6.56 24.81 23.72
CA LYS A 211 -6.31 25.18 25.09
C LYS A 211 -7.20 24.32 25.99
N GLU A 212 -6.68 23.16 26.37
CA GLU A 212 -7.28 22.32 27.41
C GLU A 212 -7.12 23.06 28.73
N PHE A 213 -8.22 23.55 29.28
CA PHE A 213 -8.23 24.10 30.62
C PHE A 213 -8.86 23.08 31.55
N THR A 214 -8.04 22.48 32.39
CA THR A 214 -8.54 21.71 33.52
C THR A 214 -9.21 22.68 34.48
N VAL A 215 -10.53 22.61 34.59
CA VAL A 215 -11.21 23.23 35.73
C VAL A 215 -10.93 22.31 36.91
N ALA A 216 -9.96 22.70 37.74
CA ALA A 216 -9.68 22.03 39.01
C ALA A 216 -10.89 22.25 39.92
N ALA A 217 -11.87 21.37 39.79
CA ALA A 217 -13.13 21.49 40.49
C ALA A 217 -13.05 20.69 41.80
N GLU A 218 -13.29 21.38 42.91
CA GLU A 218 -14.07 20.78 43.99
C GLU A 218 -15.36 20.19 43.38
N PRO A 219 -15.90 19.10 43.93
CA PRO A 219 -16.97 18.30 43.36
C PRO A 219 -18.07 19.10 42.62
N VAL A 220 -18.16 18.96 41.29
CA VAL A 220 -19.25 19.57 40.50
C VAL A 220 -20.48 18.69 40.59
N ALA A 221 -21.60 19.27 41.04
CA ALA A 221 -22.88 18.58 41.03
C ALA A 221 -23.40 18.46 39.60
N LEU A 222 -23.41 17.24 39.07
CA LEU A 222 -24.00 16.94 37.78
C LEU A 222 -25.48 16.57 37.98
N ASN A 223 -26.41 17.44 37.58
CA ASN A 223 -27.83 17.18 37.76
C ASN A 223 -28.46 16.68 36.44
N THR A 224 -28.99 15.45 36.45
CA THR A 224 -29.72 14.87 35.32
C THR A 224 -31.17 15.36 35.33
N THR A 225 -31.52 16.17 34.33
CA THR A 225 -32.88 16.74 34.21
C THR A 225 -33.77 15.95 33.26
N ALA A 226 -33.17 15.17 32.36
CA ALA A 226 -33.80 14.24 31.42
C ALA A 226 -32.82 13.11 31.07
N THR A 227 -33.26 12.08 30.34
CA THR A 227 -32.53 10.81 30.10
C THR A 227 -31.13 10.95 29.50
N ASP A 228 -30.77 12.10 28.93
CA ASP A 228 -29.44 12.34 28.36
C ASP A 228 -29.05 13.82 28.49
N THR A 229 -29.61 14.57 29.46
CA THR A 229 -29.33 16.00 29.63
C THR A 229 -28.82 16.32 31.02
N HIS A 230 -27.59 16.82 31.05
CA HIS A 230 -26.82 17.10 32.24
C HIS A 230 -26.68 18.60 32.42
N VAL A 231 -27.00 19.08 33.61
CA VAL A 231 -26.79 20.47 33.99
C VAL A 231 -25.62 20.50 34.97
N LEU A 232 -24.50 21.06 34.52
CA LEU A 232 -23.37 21.40 35.36
C LEU A 232 -23.60 22.81 35.87
N SER A 233 -23.76 22.95 37.18
CA SER A 233 -23.87 24.27 37.81
C SER A 233 -22.68 24.47 38.72
N ALA A 234 -22.22 25.72 38.81
CA ALA A 234 -21.44 26.19 39.95
C ALA A 234 -22.22 25.90 41.24
N GLY A 235 -21.96 24.75 41.86
CA GLY A 235 -22.52 24.45 43.17
C GLY A 235 -22.13 25.54 44.17
N ASP A 236 -23.08 25.93 45.01
CA ASP A 236 -22.94 26.70 46.27
C ASP A 236 -22.01 27.94 46.34
N GLY A 237 -21.53 28.46 45.20
CA GLY A 237 -20.66 29.63 45.12
C GLY A 237 -19.15 29.32 45.09
N THR A 238 -18.76 28.09 44.76
CA THR A 238 -17.34 27.67 44.74
C THR A 238 -16.69 27.67 43.35
N ILE A 239 -17.47 27.63 42.26
CA ILE A 239 -16.96 27.85 40.90
C ILE A 239 -17.13 29.34 40.56
N ASP A 240 -16.02 30.02 40.26
CA ASP A 240 -16.04 31.45 39.89
C ASP A 240 -16.94 31.65 38.66
N ALA A 241 -17.72 32.72 38.62
CA ALA A 241 -18.63 33.01 37.49
C ALA A 241 -17.86 33.17 36.15
N ASP A 242 -16.55 33.40 36.24
CA ASP A 242 -15.65 33.47 35.10
C ASP A 242 -15.22 32.08 34.57
N THR A 243 -15.52 30.98 35.28
CA THR A 243 -15.00 29.64 34.97
C THR A 243 -15.58 29.06 33.68
N PHE A 244 -16.85 29.33 33.36
CA PHE A 244 -17.46 28.91 32.09
C PHE A 244 -17.67 30.05 31.10
N VAL A 245 -17.08 31.23 31.34
CA VAL A 245 -17.19 32.40 30.44
C VAL A 245 -16.62 32.13 29.04
N HIS A 246 -15.89 31.03 28.91
CA HIS A 246 -15.26 30.56 27.68
C HIS A 246 -15.90 29.28 27.12
N VAL A 247 -16.99 28.79 27.68
CA VAL A 247 -17.69 27.60 27.16
C VAL A 247 -18.85 28.07 26.27
N GLU A 248 -19.00 27.46 25.09
CA GLU A 248 -20.06 27.75 24.13
C GLU A 248 -20.88 26.50 23.78
N ALA A 249 -22.08 26.71 23.23
CA ALA A 249 -22.86 25.62 22.65
C ALA A 249 -22.08 24.98 21.49
N GLY A 250 -21.89 23.66 21.55
CA GLY A 250 -21.11 22.88 20.59
C GLY A 250 -19.78 22.36 21.13
N ASP A 251 -19.28 22.90 22.25
CA ASP A 251 -18.07 22.39 22.91
C ASP A 251 -18.28 21.00 23.52
N TYR A 252 -17.18 20.33 23.87
CA TYR A 252 -17.22 19.05 24.57
C TYR A 252 -16.68 19.18 25.99
N LEU A 253 -17.32 18.47 26.92
CA LEU A 253 -16.88 18.33 28.31
C LEU A 253 -16.46 16.89 28.53
N GLU A 254 -15.25 16.68 29.04
CA GLU A 254 -14.82 15.39 29.56
C GLU A 254 -14.96 15.38 31.07
N VAL A 255 -15.85 14.53 31.55
CA VAL A 255 -16.20 14.39 32.96
C VAL A 255 -15.64 13.07 33.46
N THR A 256 -14.77 13.11 34.46
CA THR A 256 -14.25 11.89 35.09
C THR A 256 -15.04 11.54 36.35
N GLU A 257 -15.62 10.36 36.39
CA GLU A 257 -16.25 9.77 37.58
C GLU A 257 -15.72 8.35 37.78
N SER A 258 -15.24 8.05 38.99
CA SER A 258 -14.75 6.71 39.36
C SER A 258 -13.72 6.12 38.37
N SER A 259 -12.87 6.96 37.77
CA SER A 259 -11.88 6.62 36.72
C SER A 259 -12.44 6.35 35.32
N THR A 260 -13.74 6.54 35.10
CA THR A 260 -14.35 6.52 33.75
C THR A 260 -14.45 7.94 33.22
N ILE A 261 -13.98 8.17 32.00
CA ILE A 261 -14.09 9.45 31.30
C ILE A 261 -15.32 9.41 30.42
N TYR A 262 -16.19 10.40 30.59
CA TYR A 262 -17.39 10.58 29.81
C TYR A 262 -17.32 11.85 29.00
N ARG A 263 -17.74 11.79 27.74
CA ARG A 263 -17.78 12.96 26.86
C ARG A 263 -19.20 13.47 26.67
N LEU A 264 -19.44 14.71 27.07
CA LEU A 264 -20.71 15.41 26.95
C LEU A 264 -20.58 16.55 25.94
N LYS A 265 -21.59 16.74 25.09
CA LYS A 265 -21.68 17.87 24.17
C LYS A 265 -22.47 19.02 24.81
N VAL A 266 -21.88 20.21 24.88
CA VAL A 266 -22.52 21.41 25.42
C VAL A 266 -23.66 21.86 24.51
N LEU A 267 -24.86 21.94 25.05
CA LEU A 267 -26.05 22.45 24.38
C LEU A 267 -26.22 23.96 24.56
N SER A 268 -25.94 24.47 25.76
CA SER A 268 -26.05 25.88 26.07
C SER A 268 -25.29 26.24 27.34
N VAL A 269 -24.81 27.47 27.41
CA VAL A 269 -24.33 28.10 28.65
C VAL A 269 -25.32 29.21 29.02
N ASN A 270 -25.67 29.30 30.30
CA ASN A 270 -26.62 30.33 30.73
C ASN A 270 -26.01 31.74 30.63
N ALA A 271 -26.86 32.77 30.67
CA ALA A 271 -26.41 34.16 30.50
C ALA A 271 -25.44 34.65 31.59
N ALA A 272 -25.38 33.97 32.74
CA ALA A 272 -24.48 34.30 33.84
C ALA A 272 -23.11 33.60 33.73
N GLY A 273 -22.94 32.66 32.81
CA GLY A 273 -21.68 31.91 32.65
C GLY A 273 -21.38 30.93 33.79
N ASP A 274 -22.36 30.62 34.63
CA ASP A 274 -22.20 29.77 35.82
C ASP A 274 -22.92 28.41 35.71
N GLN A 275 -23.61 28.18 34.58
CA GLN A 275 -24.31 26.92 34.32
C GLN A 275 -24.16 26.49 32.86
N ILE A 276 -23.78 25.22 32.67
CA ILE A 276 -23.71 24.55 31.38
C ILE A 276 -24.79 23.48 31.32
N THR A 277 -25.53 23.43 30.22
CA THR A 277 -26.38 22.30 29.84
C THR A 277 -25.67 21.51 28.76
N ALA A 278 -25.48 20.21 28.95
CA ALA A 278 -24.81 19.31 28.02
C ALA A 278 -25.60 18.00 27.84
N THR A 279 -25.31 17.25 26.78
CA THR A 279 -25.92 15.94 26.48
C THR A 279 -24.85 14.90 26.21
N ASP A 280 -25.14 13.62 26.42
CA ASP A 280 -24.20 12.55 26.07
C ASP A 280 -23.85 12.58 24.57
N GLU A 281 -22.57 12.41 24.23
CA GLU A 281 -22.17 12.22 22.82
C GLU A 281 -22.73 10.91 22.26
N VAL A 282 -22.78 9.87 23.09
CA VAL A 282 -23.37 8.58 22.77
C VAL A 282 -24.61 8.39 23.66
N PRO A 283 -25.83 8.44 23.10
CA PRO A 283 -27.06 8.35 23.89
C PRO A 283 -27.14 7.09 24.75
N GLY A 284 -27.58 7.22 26.01
CA GLY A 284 -27.84 6.10 26.93
C GLY A 284 -26.61 5.47 27.57
N THR A 285 -25.43 6.10 27.46
CA THR A 285 -24.19 5.57 28.06
C THR A 285 -24.04 5.98 29.52
N LEU A 286 -24.82 6.96 29.97
CA LEU A 286 -24.58 7.65 31.23
C LEU A 286 -25.87 7.88 32.04
N ASP A 287 -26.16 6.98 32.98
CA ASP A 287 -27.26 7.16 33.94
C ASP A 287 -26.71 7.46 35.34
N PHE A 288 -26.72 8.73 35.74
CA PHE A 288 -26.36 9.14 37.11
C PHE A 288 -27.47 8.84 38.14
N GLY A 289 -28.64 8.38 37.70
CA GLY A 289 -29.84 8.25 38.51
C GLY A 289 -30.46 9.61 38.84
N THR A 290 -31.77 9.75 38.66
CA THR A 290 -32.48 10.99 39.02
C THR A 290 -32.34 11.30 40.51
N GLY A 291 -31.74 12.44 40.85
CA GLY A 291 -31.61 12.93 42.24
C GLY A 291 -30.33 12.52 42.96
N ASN A 292 -29.36 11.91 42.29
CA ASN A 292 -28.04 11.64 42.84
C ASN A 292 -27.12 12.85 42.58
N THR A 293 -26.61 13.48 43.63
CA THR A 293 -25.50 14.43 43.52
C THR A 293 -24.21 13.64 43.39
N ASN A 294 -23.95 13.10 42.21
CA ASN A 294 -22.65 12.52 41.92
C ASN A 294 -21.70 13.65 41.56
N ASN A 295 -20.54 13.58 42.21
CA ASN A 295 -19.52 14.59 42.15
C ASN A 295 -18.50 14.17 41.10
N ALA A 296 -18.58 14.76 39.91
CA ALA A 296 -17.50 14.64 38.94
C ALA A 296 -16.21 15.19 39.57
N THR A 297 -15.14 14.39 39.58
CA THR A 297 -13.88 14.76 40.25
C THR A 297 -12.96 15.59 39.36
N ASN A 298 -13.14 15.54 38.04
CA ASN A 298 -12.44 16.39 37.08
C ASN A 298 -13.38 16.71 35.91
N VAL A 299 -13.50 17.98 35.56
CA VAL A 299 -14.16 18.43 34.33
C VAL A 299 -13.09 19.10 33.47
N SER A 300 -12.72 18.46 32.36
CA SER A 300 -11.92 19.07 31.32
C SER A 300 -12.86 19.61 30.25
N VAL A 301 -12.70 20.88 29.86
CA VAL A 301 -13.43 21.43 28.73
C VAL A 301 -12.57 21.27 27.49
N ILE A 302 -13.01 20.43 26.56
CA ILE A 302 -12.44 20.35 25.21
C ILE A 302 -13.18 21.37 24.36
N ARG A 303 -12.65 22.59 24.35
CA ARG A 303 -13.14 23.63 23.44
C ARG A 303 -12.65 23.30 22.04
N THR A 304 -13.60 23.05 21.13
CA THR A 304 -13.26 22.95 19.72
C THR A 304 -13.31 24.38 19.20
N TRP A 305 -12.21 25.13 19.29
CA TRP A 305 -12.18 26.49 18.72
C TRP A 305 -12.31 26.40 17.19
N GLY A 306 -13.54 26.54 16.72
CA GLY A 306 -13.94 27.64 15.86
C GLY A 306 -15.23 28.21 16.47
N PRO A 307 -15.48 29.53 16.46
CA PRO A 307 -16.83 30.04 16.66
C PRO A 307 -17.78 29.19 15.83
N SER A 308 -18.95 28.84 16.35
CA SER A 308 -20.03 28.21 15.58
C SER A 308 -20.42 28.98 14.29
N ASN A 309 -19.79 30.15 14.06
CA ASN A 309 -19.96 31.07 12.95
C ASN A 309 -18.67 31.37 12.15
N LEU A 310 -17.49 30.82 12.47
CA LEU A 310 -16.32 30.92 11.56
C LEU A 310 -16.25 29.67 10.69
N PRO A 311 -15.90 29.83 9.40
CA PRO A 311 -15.78 28.69 8.51
C PRO A 311 -14.67 27.73 9.01
N PRO A 312 -14.81 26.44 8.71
CA PRO A 312 -13.73 25.46 8.89
C PRO A 312 -12.42 25.90 8.23
N VAL A 313 -11.29 25.36 8.70
CA VAL A 313 -9.98 25.54 8.06
C VAL A 313 -10.08 25.04 6.62
N GLU A 314 -9.88 25.94 5.68
CA GLU A 314 -9.80 25.59 4.26
C GLU A 314 -8.33 25.44 3.91
N TYR A 315 -7.98 24.31 3.30
CA TYR A 315 -6.65 24.06 2.79
C TYR A 315 -6.73 23.26 1.49
N HIS A 316 -5.72 23.39 0.63
CA HIS A 316 -5.45 22.46 -0.46
C HIS A 316 -3.99 22.03 -0.42
N ILE A 317 -3.75 20.80 -0.84
CA ILE A 317 -2.40 20.24 -0.93
C ILE A 317 -1.94 20.41 -2.37
N ASP A 318 -0.90 21.21 -2.57
CA ASP A 318 -0.36 21.40 -3.90
C ASP A 318 0.27 20.08 -4.38
N PRO A 319 -0.01 19.66 -5.62
CA PRO A 319 0.55 18.45 -6.17
C PRO A 319 2.08 18.54 -6.18
N LEU A 320 2.76 17.47 -5.74
CA LEU A 320 4.20 17.36 -5.94
C LEU A 320 4.53 17.61 -7.42
N THR A 321 5.51 18.47 -7.68
CA THR A 321 6.00 18.65 -9.05
C THR A 321 6.49 17.31 -9.60
N LYS A 322 6.44 17.10 -10.93
CA LYS A 322 6.88 15.81 -11.50
C LYS A 322 8.33 15.43 -11.16
N SER A 323 9.18 16.40 -10.87
CA SER A 323 10.55 16.13 -10.38
C SER A 323 10.55 15.67 -8.92
N GLN A 324 9.74 16.29 -8.05
CA GLN A 324 9.56 15.84 -6.67
C GLN A 324 8.92 14.45 -6.62
N GLN A 325 7.89 14.18 -7.43
CA GLN A 325 7.30 12.84 -7.55
C GLN A 325 8.34 11.79 -7.91
N VAL A 326 9.25 12.08 -8.85
CA VAL A 326 10.31 11.15 -9.24
C VAL A 326 11.29 10.88 -8.11
N THR A 327 11.70 11.92 -7.39
CA THR A 327 12.55 11.78 -6.20
C THR A 327 11.86 10.93 -5.15
N GLU A 328 10.58 11.20 -4.88
CA GLU A 328 9.79 10.50 -3.87
C GLU A 328 9.64 9.01 -4.20
N ILE A 329 9.18 8.70 -5.42
CA ILE A 329 9.08 7.32 -5.91
C ILE A 329 10.42 6.59 -5.82
N SER A 330 11.52 7.28 -6.14
CA SER A 330 12.87 6.69 -6.08
C SER A 330 13.34 6.45 -4.65
N ASN A 331 12.88 7.27 -3.68
CA ASN A 331 13.20 7.11 -2.26
C ASN A 331 12.34 6.02 -1.60
N ASN A 332 11.08 5.86 -2.03
CA ASN A 332 10.16 4.87 -1.50
C ASN A 332 10.44 3.45 -1.98
N GLN A 333 11.19 3.32 -3.08
CA GLN A 333 11.67 2.03 -3.52
C GLN A 333 12.69 1.46 -2.51
N THR A 334 12.19 0.62 -1.61
CA THR A 334 12.98 -0.02 -0.53
C THR A 334 13.50 -1.39 -0.93
N LEU A 335 12.95 -2.01 -1.98
CA LEU A 335 13.42 -3.31 -2.45
C LEU A 335 14.73 -3.13 -3.22
N SER A 336 15.73 -3.94 -2.86
CA SER A 336 17.05 -3.93 -3.50
C SER A 336 17.56 -5.35 -3.68
N ASP A 337 16.78 -6.17 -4.39
CA ASP A 337 17.10 -7.57 -4.64
C ASP A 337 16.72 -7.94 -6.08
N ARG A 338 17.62 -8.67 -6.76
CA ARG A 338 17.43 -9.13 -8.14
C ARG A 338 16.18 -10.01 -8.33
N ARG A 339 15.68 -10.60 -7.24
CA ARG A 339 14.47 -11.43 -7.20
C ARG A 339 13.19 -10.62 -7.33
N PHE A 340 13.25 -9.30 -7.17
CA PHE A 340 12.08 -8.44 -7.24
C PHE A 340 12.09 -7.53 -8.47
N THR A 341 10.92 -7.39 -9.07
CA THR A 341 10.64 -6.40 -10.11
C THR A 341 9.62 -5.43 -9.55
N VAL A 342 9.89 -4.14 -9.60
CA VAL A 342 8.93 -3.13 -9.16
C VAL A 342 8.58 -2.23 -10.32
N THR A 343 7.30 -1.93 -10.52
CA THR A 343 6.82 -1.01 -11.56
C THR A 343 6.00 0.11 -10.94
N LEU A 344 5.71 1.16 -11.70
CA LEU A 344 4.82 2.22 -11.22
C LEU A 344 3.37 1.75 -11.25
N ASP A 345 2.52 2.35 -10.41
CA ASP A 345 1.08 2.23 -10.53
C ASP A 345 0.60 2.93 -11.81
N TYR A 346 0.55 2.23 -12.94
CA TYR A 346 0.21 2.82 -14.24
C TYR A 346 -1.29 2.93 -14.54
N ALA A 347 -2.18 2.47 -13.66
CA ALA A 347 -3.65 2.41 -13.84
C ALA A 347 -4.05 2.01 -15.30
N PRO A 348 -3.86 0.73 -15.68
CA PRO A 348 -4.17 0.24 -17.03
C PRO A 348 -5.67 0.37 -17.34
N THR A 349 -6.01 0.41 -18.62
CA THR A 349 -7.39 0.44 -19.11
C THR A 349 -7.59 -0.60 -20.21
N ILE A 350 -8.79 -1.17 -20.27
CA ILE A 350 -9.24 -2.08 -21.32
C ILE A 350 -10.61 -1.65 -21.84
N GLU A 351 -10.86 -1.81 -23.14
CA GLU A 351 -12.19 -1.59 -23.71
C GLU A 351 -13.04 -2.85 -23.47
N ILE A 352 -14.09 -2.72 -22.65
CA ILE A 352 -15.12 -3.76 -22.49
C ILE A 352 -16.42 -3.21 -23.08
N ASN A 353 -16.90 -3.83 -24.16
CA ASN A 353 -18.15 -3.45 -24.83
C ASN A 353 -18.22 -1.97 -25.23
N GLY A 354 -17.12 -1.38 -25.70
CA GLY A 354 -17.09 0.04 -26.09
C GLY A 354 -16.88 1.02 -24.93
N THR A 355 -16.61 0.53 -23.72
CA THR A 355 -16.35 1.36 -22.53
C THR A 355 -14.96 1.08 -21.97
N ASP A 356 -14.15 2.12 -21.86
CA ASP A 356 -12.84 2.06 -21.20
C ASP A 356 -13.05 1.79 -19.71
N THR A 357 -12.55 0.65 -19.25
CA THR A 357 -12.60 0.24 -17.85
C THR A 357 -11.19 0.34 -17.26
N VAL A 358 -11.03 1.12 -16.19
CA VAL A 358 -9.78 1.17 -15.43
C VAL A 358 -9.61 -0.12 -14.64
N LEU A 359 -8.43 -0.70 -14.75
CA LEU A 359 -8.04 -1.97 -14.16
C LEU A 359 -7.06 -1.77 -13.01
N ASP A 360 -6.96 -2.77 -12.14
CA ASP A 360 -5.97 -2.78 -11.08
C ASP A 360 -4.54 -2.70 -11.66
N PRO A 361 -3.66 -1.87 -11.09
CA PRO A 361 -2.29 -1.71 -11.56
C PRO A 361 -1.46 -3.00 -11.54
N SER A 362 -1.75 -3.92 -10.62
CA SER A 362 -1.10 -5.22 -10.52
C SER A 362 -1.33 -6.07 -11.77
N LEU A 363 -2.36 -5.79 -12.57
CA LEU A 363 -2.58 -6.45 -13.85
C LEU A 363 -1.53 -6.07 -14.91
N VAL A 364 -0.90 -4.89 -14.81
CA VAL A 364 0.28 -4.56 -15.63
C VAL A 364 1.43 -5.51 -15.29
N LEU A 365 1.67 -5.76 -14.00
CA LEU A 365 2.71 -6.69 -13.58
C LEU A 365 2.39 -8.12 -14.00
N ALA A 366 1.13 -8.54 -13.89
CA ALA A 366 0.70 -9.83 -14.40
C ALA A 366 0.98 -9.96 -15.91
N ALA A 367 0.74 -8.90 -16.69
CA ALA A 367 1.07 -8.88 -18.12
C ALA A 367 2.59 -8.94 -18.37
N ILE A 368 3.41 -8.22 -17.59
CA ILE A 368 4.87 -8.26 -17.68
C ILE A 368 5.40 -9.66 -17.34
N ALA A 369 4.98 -10.21 -16.21
CA ALA A 369 5.31 -11.57 -15.78
C ALA A 369 4.88 -12.58 -16.85
N ALA A 370 3.64 -12.46 -17.37
CA ALA A 370 3.12 -13.29 -18.44
C ALA A 370 3.98 -13.26 -19.69
N LYS A 371 4.34 -12.05 -20.13
CA LYS A 371 5.22 -11.85 -21.27
C LYS A 371 6.58 -12.50 -21.04
N ARG A 372 7.17 -12.29 -19.86
CA ARG A 372 8.49 -12.79 -19.51
C ARG A 372 8.54 -14.32 -19.54
N SER A 373 7.54 -14.94 -18.93
CA SER A 373 7.32 -16.38 -18.88
C SER A 373 7.10 -17.02 -20.25
N GLY A 374 6.48 -16.29 -21.18
CA GLY A 374 6.24 -16.76 -22.54
C GLY A 374 7.48 -16.79 -23.45
N LEU A 375 8.59 -16.24 -22.97
CA LEU A 375 9.85 -16.08 -23.70
C LEU A 375 10.93 -17.00 -23.14
N ARG A 376 11.99 -17.22 -23.92
CA ARG A 376 13.15 -17.99 -23.41
C ARG A 376 13.87 -17.17 -22.35
N ALA A 377 14.63 -17.84 -21.49
CA ALA A 377 15.35 -17.18 -20.39
C ALA A 377 16.36 -16.11 -20.86
N PHE A 378 16.75 -16.12 -22.12
CA PHE A 378 17.72 -15.20 -22.73
C PHE A 378 17.11 -14.30 -23.82
N ASP A 379 15.78 -14.32 -23.99
CA ASP A 379 15.10 -13.35 -24.86
C ASP A 379 14.76 -12.07 -24.08
N GLU A 380 15.08 -10.92 -24.64
CA GLU A 380 14.75 -9.62 -24.07
C GLU A 380 13.23 -9.36 -24.12
N THR A 381 12.73 -8.75 -23.05
CA THR A 381 11.34 -8.28 -22.92
C THR A 381 11.20 -6.79 -23.18
N THR A 382 12.31 -6.06 -23.07
CA THR A 382 12.44 -4.64 -23.41
C THR A 382 11.97 -4.39 -24.85
N ASN A 383 11.18 -3.34 -25.03
CA ASN A 383 10.51 -2.94 -26.26
C ASN A 383 9.42 -3.90 -26.79
N LEU A 384 9.05 -4.93 -26.02
CA LEU A 384 7.88 -5.73 -26.36
C LEU A 384 6.60 -5.08 -25.83
N THR A 385 5.53 -5.19 -26.61
CA THR A 385 4.21 -4.78 -26.14
C THR A 385 3.74 -5.70 -25.01
N LEU A 386 3.01 -5.13 -24.03
CA LEU A 386 2.51 -5.88 -22.88
C LEU A 386 1.55 -6.99 -23.31
N GLY A 387 0.70 -6.74 -24.32
CA GLY A 387 -0.38 -7.65 -24.70
C GLY A 387 -1.48 -7.71 -23.63
N GLY A 388 -2.26 -8.80 -23.63
CA GLY A 388 -3.29 -9.03 -22.61
C GLY A 388 -4.54 -8.16 -22.75
N GLY A 389 -4.71 -7.47 -23.88
CA GLY A 389 -5.85 -6.58 -24.10
C GLY A 389 -5.72 -5.22 -23.40
N ILE A 390 -4.59 -4.92 -22.75
CA ILE A 390 -4.32 -3.59 -22.18
C ILE A 390 -4.15 -2.60 -23.33
N GLU A 391 -5.07 -1.65 -23.44
CA GLU A 391 -5.10 -0.70 -24.56
C GLU A 391 -4.38 0.60 -24.21
N SER A 392 -4.58 1.08 -22.97
CA SER A 392 -3.86 2.24 -22.48
C SER A 392 -3.48 2.18 -21.01
N ALA A 393 -2.54 3.04 -20.59
CA ALA A 393 -2.08 3.13 -19.22
C ALA A 393 -1.74 4.59 -18.86
N THR A 394 -2.43 5.13 -17.85
CA THR A 394 -2.55 6.57 -17.55
C THR A 394 -1.19 7.30 -17.45
N TYR A 395 -0.15 6.66 -16.90
CA TYR A 395 1.19 7.29 -16.78
C TYR A 395 2.21 6.84 -17.82
N ALA A 396 1.83 5.94 -18.72
CA ALA A 396 2.74 5.42 -19.75
C ALA A 396 2.88 6.40 -20.94
N PHE A 397 1.94 7.34 -21.11
CA PHE A 397 1.98 8.34 -22.18
C PHE A 397 2.26 9.76 -21.66
N ALA A 398 3.40 10.33 -22.06
CA ALA A 398 3.76 11.75 -21.89
C ALA A 398 3.71 12.32 -20.45
N TYR A 399 3.55 11.50 -19.41
CA TYR A 399 3.45 11.95 -18.03
C TYR A 399 4.82 12.39 -17.47
N PHE A 400 5.82 11.50 -17.53
CA PHE A 400 7.21 11.83 -17.17
C PHE A 400 8.06 12.12 -18.41
N LYS A 401 8.98 13.08 -18.28
CA LYS A 401 10.01 13.35 -19.29
C LYS A 401 10.98 12.19 -19.38
N LYS A 402 11.67 12.04 -20.52
CA LYS A 402 12.70 11.01 -20.70
C LYS A 402 13.78 11.02 -19.61
N SER A 403 14.22 12.20 -19.18
CA SER A 403 15.21 12.33 -18.09
C SER A 403 14.68 11.81 -16.75
N GLN A 404 13.40 12.06 -16.45
CA GLN A 404 12.73 11.57 -15.24
C GLN A 404 12.55 10.06 -15.27
N LEU A 405 12.12 9.52 -16.41
CA LEU A 405 12.03 8.07 -16.61
C LEU A 405 13.42 7.40 -16.52
N ASN A 406 14.51 8.07 -16.93
CA ASN A 406 15.87 7.54 -16.70
C ASN A 406 16.22 7.51 -15.21
N THR A 407 15.84 8.54 -14.45
CA THR A 407 16.03 8.55 -13.00
C THR A 407 15.29 7.40 -12.33
N LEU A 408 14.01 7.19 -12.67
CA LEU A 408 13.22 6.07 -12.13
C LEU A 408 13.81 4.69 -12.50
N SER A 409 14.24 4.51 -13.75
CA SER A 409 14.92 3.27 -14.15
C SER A 409 16.23 3.06 -13.39
N ASN A 410 17.03 4.12 -13.19
CA ASN A 410 18.23 4.02 -12.37
C ASN A 410 17.95 3.71 -10.89
N ALA A 411 16.73 3.98 -10.41
CA ALA A 411 16.26 3.62 -9.07
C ALA A 411 15.71 2.18 -8.99
N GLY A 412 15.82 1.37 -10.05
CA GLY A 412 15.40 -0.04 -10.03
C GLY A 412 13.93 -0.26 -10.35
N LEU A 413 13.28 0.70 -11.02
CA LEU A 413 11.89 0.57 -11.45
C LEU A 413 11.81 0.11 -12.90
N THR A 414 11.08 -0.98 -13.13
CA THR A 414 10.63 -1.40 -14.45
C THR A 414 9.59 -0.42 -14.96
N LEU A 415 9.77 0.06 -16.19
CA LEU A 415 8.95 1.12 -16.76
C LEU A 415 8.21 0.64 -18.00
N ILE A 416 6.98 1.11 -18.16
CA ILE A 416 6.21 0.94 -19.39
C ILE A 416 6.03 2.29 -20.07
N LYS A 417 5.82 2.26 -21.39
CA LYS A 417 5.61 3.46 -22.18
C LYS A 417 4.59 3.23 -23.27
N GLN A 418 3.93 4.30 -23.68
CA GLN A 418 3.10 4.37 -24.86
C GLN A 418 3.61 5.45 -25.82
N LYS A 419 3.39 5.23 -27.13
CA LYS A 419 3.75 6.20 -28.17
C LYS A 419 2.71 7.31 -28.31
N THR A 420 1.44 6.94 -28.16
CA THR A 420 0.26 7.81 -28.13
C THR A 420 -0.65 7.37 -27.00
N ALA A 421 -1.61 8.20 -26.56
CA ALA A 421 -2.55 7.85 -25.50
C ALA A 421 -3.29 6.51 -25.77
N THR A 422 -3.55 6.19 -27.04
CA THR A 422 -4.29 5.00 -27.48
C THR A 422 -3.43 3.88 -28.06
N SER A 423 -2.09 4.01 -28.07
CA SER A 423 -1.23 2.94 -28.60
C SER A 423 -0.98 1.89 -27.55
N GLU A 424 -0.92 0.61 -27.93
CA GLU A 424 -0.58 -0.47 -26.99
C GLU A 424 0.70 -0.14 -26.17
N PRO A 425 0.64 -0.24 -24.84
CA PRO A 425 1.80 -0.04 -23.97
C PRO A 425 2.86 -1.11 -24.22
N TYR A 426 4.12 -0.71 -24.08
CA TYR A 426 5.28 -1.58 -24.22
C TYR A 426 6.23 -1.42 -23.04
N ILE A 427 6.94 -2.49 -22.72
CA ILE A 427 7.94 -2.51 -21.65
C ILE A 427 9.13 -1.68 -22.13
N ARG A 428 9.39 -0.55 -21.49
CA ARG A 428 10.49 0.34 -21.87
C ARG A 428 11.81 -0.20 -21.34
N ASP A 429 11.86 -0.48 -20.05
CA ASP A 429 13.02 -0.96 -19.31
C ASP A 429 12.52 -2.12 -18.43
N HIS A 430 12.97 -3.36 -18.65
CA HIS A 430 12.68 -4.47 -17.75
C HIS A 430 13.90 -4.78 -16.90
N ILE A 431 13.85 -4.34 -15.65
CA ILE A 431 14.97 -4.40 -14.72
C ILE A 431 14.51 -4.93 -13.36
N THR A 432 15.46 -5.45 -12.60
CA THR A 432 15.26 -5.82 -11.20
C THR A 432 15.34 -4.59 -10.29
N SER A 433 14.92 -4.72 -9.04
CA SER A 433 15.05 -3.66 -8.04
C SER A 433 16.49 -3.53 -7.49
N ASP A 434 17.37 -4.48 -7.78
CA ASP A 434 18.79 -4.42 -7.40
C ASP A 434 19.56 -3.51 -8.36
N THR A 435 19.98 -2.35 -7.85
CA THR A 435 20.73 -1.33 -8.59
C THR A 435 22.23 -1.34 -8.28
N THR A 436 22.73 -2.36 -7.56
CA THR A 436 24.14 -2.44 -7.15
C THR A 436 25.11 -2.55 -8.32
N SER A 437 24.66 -3.13 -9.43
CA SER A 437 25.41 -3.17 -10.69
C SER A 437 24.48 -3.35 -11.89
N LEU A 438 24.91 -2.84 -13.05
CA LEU A 438 24.17 -3.03 -14.31
C LEU A 438 23.91 -4.52 -14.60
N VAL A 439 24.85 -5.40 -14.27
CA VAL A 439 24.73 -6.84 -14.54
C VAL A 439 23.58 -7.47 -13.76
N VAL A 440 23.36 -7.04 -12.51
CA VAL A 440 22.30 -7.60 -11.65
C VAL A 440 20.97 -6.86 -11.84
N GLN A 441 21.04 -5.59 -12.23
CA GLN A 441 19.89 -4.78 -12.59
C GLN A 441 19.17 -5.31 -13.85
N GLU A 442 19.92 -5.83 -14.82
CA GLU A 442 19.31 -6.42 -16.02
C GLU A 442 18.54 -7.71 -15.69
N GLU A 443 17.22 -7.69 -15.89
CA GLU A 443 16.35 -8.83 -15.60
C GLU A 443 16.76 -10.07 -16.40
N LEU A 444 17.17 -9.86 -17.66
CA LEU A 444 17.61 -10.91 -18.56
C LEU A 444 18.75 -11.74 -17.96
N VAL A 445 19.71 -11.07 -17.33
CA VAL A 445 20.90 -11.73 -16.76
C VAL A 445 20.48 -12.61 -15.58
N THR A 446 19.62 -12.08 -14.71
CA THR A 446 19.09 -12.83 -13.56
C THR A 446 18.30 -14.05 -14.03
N ALA A 447 17.37 -13.87 -14.97
CA ALA A 447 16.55 -14.97 -15.48
C ALA A 447 17.36 -16.03 -16.23
N ASN A 448 18.38 -15.62 -16.98
CA ASN A 448 19.29 -16.55 -17.65
C ASN A 448 20.08 -17.37 -16.61
N GLY A 449 20.61 -16.72 -15.57
CA GLY A 449 21.32 -17.39 -14.47
C GLY A 449 20.44 -18.41 -13.75
N ASP A 450 19.20 -18.04 -13.43
CA ASP A 450 18.22 -18.92 -12.78
C ASP A 450 17.90 -20.15 -13.63
N TRP A 451 17.64 -19.92 -14.92
CA TRP A 451 17.32 -20.99 -15.86
C TRP A 451 18.50 -21.95 -16.03
N MET A 452 19.72 -21.43 -16.15
CA MET A 452 20.93 -22.24 -16.26
C MET A 452 21.15 -23.08 -15.01
N SER A 453 21.04 -22.45 -13.83
CA SER A 453 21.14 -23.11 -12.53
C SER A 453 20.13 -24.26 -12.42
N LYS A 454 18.85 -23.97 -12.70
CA LYS A 454 17.77 -24.96 -12.64
C LYS A 454 17.94 -26.10 -13.65
N THR A 455 18.38 -25.79 -14.87
CA THR A 455 18.63 -26.80 -15.91
C THR A 455 19.77 -27.74 -15.52
N LEU A 456 20.85 -27.20 -14.95
CA LEU A 456 21.95 -27.99 -14.43
C LEU A 456 21.49 -28.86 -13.25
N SER A 457 20.82 -28.27 -12.25
CA SER A 457 20.26 -28.99 -11.10
C SER A 457 19.34 -30.15 -11.50
N ASN A 458 18.42 -29.92 -12.44
CA ASN A 458 17.52 -30.95 -12.96
C ASN A 458 18.25 -32.06 -13.71
N THR A 459 19.39 -31.76 -14.33
CA THR A 459 20.25 -32.77 -14.98
C THR A 459 20.94 -33.68 -13.96
N TYR A 460 21.19 -33.20 -12.74
CA TYR A 460 21.88 -33.97 -11.70
C TYR A 460 20.97 -34.82 -10.82
N VAL A 461 19.65 -34.62 -10.85
CA VAL A 461 18.72 -35.41 -10.04
C VAL A 461 18.84 -36.88 -10.44
N ALA A 462 19.55 -37.66 -9.62
CA ALA A 462 19.61 -39.09 -9.78
C ALA A 462 18.17 -39.63 -9.70
N GLY A 463 17.81 -40.52 -10.64
CA GLY A 463 16.47 -41.09 -10.65
C GLY A 463 16.11 -41.65 -9.26
N PRO A 464 14.85 -41.55 -8.82
CA PRO A 464 14.44 -41.99 -7.49
C PRO A 464 14.91 -43.43 -7.22
N GLY A 465 15.58 -43.63 -6.08
CA GLY A 465 16.17 -44.92 -5.68
C GLY A 465 17.62 -45.16 -6.10
N GLN A 466 18.23 -44.25 -6.88
CA GLN A 466 19.66 -44.33 -7.20
C GLN A 466 20.51 -43.62 -6.14
N GLN A 467 20.74 -44.30 -5.01
CA GLN A 467 21.87 -43.98 -4.12
C GLN A 467 23.16 -44.43 -4.77
N LEU A 468 23.54 -43.77 -5.86
CA LEU A 468 24.80 -44.04 -6.53
C LEU A 468 25.92 -43.44 -5.66
N PRO A 469 26.93 -44.23 -5.24
CA PRO A 469 28.02 -43.71 -4.44
C PRO A 469 28.72 -42.57 -5.17
N ILE A 470 29.11 -41.53 -4.43
CA ILE A 470 29.88 -40.39 -4.95
C ILE A 470 31.32 -40.87 -5.18
N LEU A 471 31.54 -41.54 -6.31
CA LEU A 471 32.86 -41.99 -6.73
C LEU A 471 33.54 -40.89 -7.55
N THR A 472 34.86 -40.73 -7.45
CA THR A 472 35.64 -39.78 -8.25
C THR A 472 35.35 -39.92 -9.76
N ARG A 473 35.20 -41.15 -10.26
CA ARG A 473 34.83 -41.40 -11.66
C ARG A 473 33.46 -40.79 -12.03
N ARG A 474 32.50 -40.79 -11.09
CA ARG A 474 31.19 -40.16 -11.29
C ARG A 474 31.31 -38.64 -11.33
N LEU A 475 32.10 -38.04 -10.44
CA LEU A 475 32.36 -36.60 -10.46
C LEU A 475 33.04 -36.16 -11.77
N ILE A 476 34.01 -36.94 -12.27
CA ILE A 476 34.61 -36.72 -13.60
C ILE A 476 33.57 -36.87 -14.71
N GLY A 477 32.71 -37.89 -14.64
CA GLY A 477 31.65 -38.10 -15.63
C GLY A 477 30.64 -36.95 -15.65
N ILE A 478 30.21 -36.47 -14.48
CA ILE A 478 29.36 -35.30 -14.33
C ILE A 478 30.04 -34.10 -14.99
N ARG A 479 31.27 -33.77 -14.58
CA ARG A 479 32.03 -32.64 -15.11
C ARG A 479 32.17 -32.67 -16.63
N THR A 480 32.76 -33.73 -17.16
CA THR A 480 33.23 -33.76 -18.55
C THR A 480 32.14 -34.15 -19.54
N ILE A 481 31.21 -35.04 -19.18
CA ILE A 481 30.23 -35.56 -20.14
C ILE A 481 28.93 -34.78 -20.08
N GLN A 482 28.50 -34.35 -18.89
CA GLN A 482 27.21 -33.69 -18.71
C GLN A 482 27.35 -32.17 -18.72
N ILE A 483 28.16 -31.60 -17.82
CA ILE A 483 28.27 -30.14 -17.67
C ILE A 483 28.94 -29.51 -18.89
N ASP A 484 30.13 -29.99 -19.24
CA ASP A 484 30.90 -29.42 -20.35
C ASP A 484 30.12 -29.49 -21.67
N ALA A 485 29.39 -30.58 -21.94
CA ALA A 485 28.58 -30.71 -23.13
C ALA A 485 27.39 -29.73 -23.16
N ILE A 486 26.69 -29.55 -22.03
CA ILE A 486 25.58 -28.59 -21.91
C ILE A 486 26.09 -27.15 -22.08
N LEU A 487 27.18 -26.79 -21.39
CA LEU A 487 27.75 -25.46 -21.47
C LEU A 487 28.30 -25.14 -22.87
N ARG A 488 28.95 -26.10 -23.54
CA ARG A 488 29.33 -25.95 -24.97
C ARG A 488 28.12 -25.71 -25.85
N SER A 489 27.04 -26.48 -25.66
CA SER A 489 25.80 -26.26 -26.41
C SER A 489 25.27 -24.85 -26.21
N TRP A 490 25.33 -24.31 -24.99
CA TRP A 490 24.90 -22.94 -24.72
C TRP A 490 25.82 -21.88 -25.35
N VAL A 491 27.14 -22.15 -25.44
CA VAL A 491 28.06 -21.30 -26.19
C VAL A 491 27.75 -21.34 -27.70
N ASP A 492 27.56 -22.54 -28.26
CA ASP A 492 27.25 -22.73 -29.67
C ASP A 492 25.91 -22.08 -30.07
N GLU A 493 24.95 -22.06 -29.16
CA GLU A 493 23.65 -21.39 -29.33
C GLU A 493 23.70 -19.87 -29.06
N GLY A 494 24.87 -19.34 -28.65
CA GLY A 494 25.05 -17.92 -28.34
C GLY A 494 24.40 -17.46 -27.03
N ARG A 495 24.01 -18.40 -26.15
CA ARG A 495 23.45 -18.11 -24.82
C ARG A 495 24.54 -17.78 -23.78
N LEU A 496 25.75 -18.30 -24.02
CA LEU A 496 26.97 -18.00 -23.28
C LEU A 496 28.05 -17.55 -24.27
N ILE A 497 28.93 -16.68 -23.81
CA ILE A 497 30.12 -16.28 -24.60
C ILE A 497 31.27 -17.23 -24.30
N ASP A 498 31.48 -17.51 -23.02
CA ASP A 498 32.55 -18.38 -22.53
C ASP A 498 32.14 -18.95 -21.16
N TYR A 499 32.82 -20.01 -20.73
CA TYR A 499 32.66 -20.58 -19.40
C TYR A 499 33.97 -21.21 -18.92
N THR A 500 34.15 -21.25 -17.60
CA THR A 500 35.23 -21.99 -16.96
C THR A 500 34.64 -22.86 -15.86
N ILE A 501 34.96 -24.16 -15.90
CA ILE A 501 34.59 -25.09 -14.83
C ILE A 501 35.80 -25.25 -13.90
N GLU A 502 35.76 -24.57 -12.76
CA GLU A 502 36.88 -24.56 -11.81
C GLU A 502 37.07 -25.90 -11.11
N ASP A 503 36.03 -26.42 -10.45
CA ASP A 503 36.09 -27.68 -9.70
C ASP A 503 34.75 -28.43 -9.74
N VAL A 504 34.83 -29.76 -9.57
CA VAL A 504 33.69 -30.64 -9.29
C VAL A 504 34.14 -31.60 -8.20
N SER A 505 34.02 -31.15 -6.95
CA SER A 505 34.39 -31.90 -5.76
C SER A 505 33.16 -32.29 -4.93
N GLN A 506 33.34 -33.30 -4.08
CA GLN A 506 32.36 -33.61 -3.06
C GLN A 506 32.49 -32.55 -1.96
N ASN A 507 31.41 -31.84 -1.67
CA ASN A 507 31.40 -30.93 -0.53
C ASN A 507 31.49 -31.76 0.75
N THR A 508 32.62 -31.68 1.46
CA THR A 508 32.77 -32.25 2.81
C THR A 508 32.11 -31.30 3.79
N LEU A 509 30.77 -31.32 3.83
CA LEU A 509 30.00 -30.69 4.90
C LEU A 509 30.03 -31.57 6.15
#